data_AF-A0A3A3FVZ4-F1
#
_entry.id   AF-A0A3A3FVZ4-F1
#
_cell.length_a   1.000
_cell.length_b   1.000
_cell.length_c   1.000
_cell.angle_alpha   90.00
_cell.angle_beta   90.00
_cell.angle_gamma   90.00
#
_symmetry.space_group_name_H-M   'P 1'
#
loop_
_entity.id
_entity.type
_entity.pdbx_description
1 polymer ?
#
loop_
_entity_poly.entity_id
_entity_poly.type
_entity_poly.pdbx_seq_one_letter_code
_entity_poly.pdbx_strand_id
1 'polypeptide(L)'
;MAMKLSRAFKLLGLLLGTSLCLHSGTAAAQSTPKSHNLSLPYLGWSYPGAPTTLETDLKFLADPGSTTGWFLSHQFGLEDANGGYKSGGYIGLQTNTLTLNNKGVMFSIWNATAATAAPGASCQPFGDEGVGMQCFKAYPWVVGKTYRLRVVNERGTAYSGYVIDMSTVTPTVTYIGQIQAPDGAVALGRHSVQWAEYYALTPANCADFPYIKAQWTRPKGDGGAILGEKPTMQYAEAAYCRNAAIIPSGADYVMEGGNPATGSKQHMTNSTGKYLDQDPTNGACGGASLKADTATIAACTGLTRIPLANGKVALQAENGNYLSCANGGGSTVGATARTISTFETFTETLASGKVSYKSSSGRYLTVASYGMLDLKCSAYFAGTTEKFTPFANKARASTVTVSSENPATGQLGIKAVDGWATGYPGDYSREWTTNGENVGAWIQLKWSVATAVKQVILYDRPNLNDQILGGTLLFSDGSSIQVGALPNDGSPLSVNFSAKNVSWVKFRVDQASGWIGLSEFEVF
;
A
#
# COMPACT_ATOMS: atom_id res chain seq x y z
N MET A 1 -46.81 -44.93 10.03
CA MET A 1 -45.95 -45.98 9.43
C MET A 1 -45.71 -45.60 7.97
N ALA A 2 -44.45 -45.57 7.55
CA ALA A 2 -43.94 -45.41 6.17
C ALA A 2 -44.13 -44.07 5.41
N MET A 3 -43.05 -43.26 5.46
CA MET A 3 -42.19 -42.86 4.33
C MET A 3 -42.75 -42.17 3.05
N LYS A 4 -42.25 -40.93 2.86
CA LYS A 4 -41.42 -40.44 1.72
C LYS A 4 -42.05 -39.78 0.46
N LEU A 5 -41.33 -38.73 -0.01
CA LEU A 5 -41.27 -38.08 -1.34
C LEU A 5 -42.44 -37.15 -1.72
N SER A 6 -42.31 -36.02 -2.42
CA SER A 6 -41.20 -35.30 -3.07
C SER A 6 -41.75 -34.01 -3.73
N ARG A 7 -40.96 -32.92 -3.71
CA ARG A 7 -40.76 -31.87 -4.75
C ARG A 7 -41.95 -31.35 -5.61
N ALA A 8 -42.20 -30.05 -5.41
CA ALA A 8 -42.03 -28.94 -6.37
C ALA A 8 -43.19 -28.44 -7.27
N PHE A 9 -43.23 -27.09 -7.37
CA PHE A 9 -43.44 -26.21 -8.53
C PHE A 9 -44.71 -25.32 -8.65
N LYS A 10 -44.43 -24.01 -8.82
CA LYS A 10 -45.13 -22.88 -9.50
C LYS A 10 -46.41 -22.29 -8.86
N LEU A 11 -46.49 -21.01 -8.43
CA LEU A 11 -46.26 -19.65 -9.00
C LEU A 11 -47.52 -19.03 -9.68
N LEU A 12 -48.10 -18.02 -9.01
CA LEU A 12 -48.93 -16.90 -9.53
C LEU A 12 -48.86 -15.82 -8.41
N GLY A 13 -48.23 -14.64 -8.54
CA GLY A 13 -48.58 -13.49 -9.40
C GLY A 13 -49.91 -12.87 -8.94
N LEU A 14 -50.09 -11.60 -8.53
CA LEU A 14 -49.28 -10.39 -8.56
C LEU A 14 -50.12 -9.24 -7.91
N LEU A 15 -49.46 -8.29 -7.22
CA LEU A 15 -49.81 -6.85 -6.98
C LEU A 15 -51.02 -6.40 -6.11
N LEU A 16 -50.73 -5.72 -4.99
CA LEU A 16 -50.77 -4.25 -4.75
C LEU A 16 -50.67 -4.00 -3.21
N GLY A 17 -49.53 -3.52 -2.68
CA GLY A 17 -49.34 -2.13 -2.19
C GLY A 17 -50.18 -1.82 -0.93
N THR A 18 -49.69 -1.49 0.26
CA THR A 18 -48.48 -0.75 0.68
C THR A 18 -48.23 -0.90 2.19
N SER A 19 -46.95 -1.06 2.53
CA SER A 19 -46.19 -0.57 3.70
C SER A 19 -46.89 -0.24 5.03
N LEU A 20 -46.56 -1.03 6.05
CA LEU A 20 -45.94 -0.52 7.27
C LEU A 20 -45.21 -1.66 8.03
N CYS A 21 -44.07 -2.11 7.51
CA CYS A 21 -43.17 -3.00 8.27
C CYS A 21 -41.91 -2.23 8.63
N LEU A 22 -41.79 -1.94 9.92
CA LEU A 22 -40.56 -1.60 10.64
C LEU A 22 -39.47 -2.59 10.23
N HIS A 23 -38.54 -2.15 9.38
CA HIS A 23 -37.29 -2.86 9.19
C HIS A 23 -36.35 -2.45 10.31
N SER A 24 -36.34 -3.23 11.40
CA SER A 24 -35.20 -3.26 12.31
C SER A 24 -34.04 -3.95 11.59
N GLY A 25 -33.42 -3.25 10.63
CA GLY A 25 -32.16 -3.65 10.05
C GLY A 25 -31.06 -3.38 11.07
N THR A 26 -30.48 -4.45 11.62
CA THR A 26 -29.18 -4.35 12.29
C THR A 26 -28.16 -3.85 11.28
N ALA A 27 -27.61 -2.65 11.48
CA ALA A 27 -26.51 -2.16 10.67
C ALA A 27 -25.27 -3.03 10.94
N ALA A 28 -24.55 -3.40 9.87
CA ALA A 28 -23.27 -4.07 9.98
C ALA A 28 -22.26 -3.20 10.75
N ALA A 29 -21.29 -3.82 11.43
CA ALA A 29 -20.08 -3.09 11.79
C ALA A 29 -19.50 -2.54 10.47
N GLN A 30 -19.00 -1.30 10.44
CA GLN A 30 -18.41 -0.79 9.19
C GLN A 30 -17.07 -1.46 8.85
N SER A 31 -16.54 -2.27 9.76
CA SER A 31 -15.69 -3.42 9.43
C SER A 31 -16.58 -4.61 9.04
N THR A 32 -17.02 -4.66 7.78
CA THR A 32 -17.64 -5.87 7.24
C THR A 32 -16.53 -6.89 6.94
N PRO A 33 -16.51 -8.07 7.57
CA PRO A 33 -15.52 -9.09 7.31
C PRO A 33 -15.96 -9.93 6.10
N LYS A 34 -15.24 -9.79 4.98
CA LYS A 34 -14.81 -10.99 4.27
C LYS A 34 -13.47 -11.37 4.89
N SER A 35 -13.51 -12.25 5.90
CA SER A 35 -12.36 -12.84 6.59
C SER A 35 -11.38 -11.82 7.21
N HIS A 36 -11.39 -11.68 8.53
CA HIS A 36 -10.28 -11.07 9.27
C HIS A 36 -8.97 -11.80 8.93
N ASN A 37 -8.17 -11.21 8.03
CA ASN A 37 -6.87 -11.73 7.65
C ASN A 37 -5.77 -10.67 7.74
N LEU A 38 -6.08 -9.45 8.21
CA LEU A 38 -5.14 -8.34 8.13
C LEU A 38 -5.17 -7.50 9.38
N SER A 39 -4.17 -7.70 10.19
CA SER A 39 -3.79 -6.71 11.16
C SER A 39 -2.33 -6.34 10.96
N LEU A 40 -2.11 -5.05 10.78
CA LEU A 40 -0.78 -4.52 10.55
C LEU A 40 -0.17 -4.19 11.92
N PRO A 41 0.91 -3.41 12.06
CA PRO A 41 1.71 -3.42 13.28
C PRO A 41 0.89 -3.06 14.53
N TYR A 42 1.18 -3.74 15.64
CA TYR A 42 0.58 -3.50 16.94
C TYR A 42 1.60 -3.03 17.97
N LEU A 43 1.21 -2.05 18.79
CA LEU A 43 1.89 -1.70 20.03
C LEU A 43 0.99 -2.08 21.19
N GLY A 44 1.32 -3.15 21.90
CA GLY A 44 0.67 -3.56 23.14
C GLY A 44 1.27 -2.82 24.33
N TRP A 45 0.43 -2.30 25.22
CA TRP A 45 0.84 -1.49 26.37
C TRP A 45 0.29 -2.09 27.66
N SER A 46 1.11 -2.08 28.72
CA SER A 46 0.72 -2.33 30.11
C SER A 46 0.75 -1.02 30.91
N TYR A 47 -0.11 -0.89 31.92
CA TYR A 47 -0.12 0.26 32.83
C TYR A 47 0.13 -0.18 34.27
N PRO A 48 0.85 0.61 35.08
CA PRO A 48 1.06 0.30 36.50
C PRO A 48 -0.22 0.42 37.34
N GLY A 49 -1.25 1.08 36.82
CA GLY A 49 -2.55 1.26 37.46
C GLY A 49 -3.67 1.44 36.43
N ALA A 50 -4.92 1.25 36.85
CA ALA A 50 -6.09 1.45 36.01
C ALA A 50 -6.37 2.95 35.88
N PRO A 51 -6.35 3.53 34.67
CA PRO A 51 -6.57 4.96 34.50
C PRO A 51 -8.06 5.32 34.51
N THR A 52 -8.39 6.57 34.84
CA THR A 52 -9.77 7.09 34.68
C THR A 52 -9.99 7.76 33.33
N THR A 53 -8.90 8.24 32.73
CA THR A 53 -8.84 8.78 31.38
C THR A 53 -7.72 8.09 30.63
N LEU A 54 -7.90 7.80 29.34
CA LEU A 54 -6.87 7.21 28.50
C LEU A 54 -6.70 8.03 27.24
N GLU A 55 -5.46 8.44 26.96
CA GLU A 55 -5.11 9.35 25.88
C GLU A 55 -3.91 8.84 25.08
N THR A 56 -3.93 9.09 23.77
CA THR A 56 -2.77 8.96 22.89
C THR A 56 -2.85 9.95 21.74
N ASP A 57 -1.71 10.47 21.29
CA ASP A 57 -1.64 11.38 20.15
C ASP A 57 -1.26 10.61 18.89
N LEU A 58 -2.05 10.82 17.84
CA LEU A 58 -1.91 10.25 16.50
C LEU A 58 -1.63 11.37 15.49
N LYS A 59 -0.47 11.31 14.84
CA LYS A 59 -0.08 12.23 13.77
C LYS A 59 0.08 11.48 12.47
N PHE A 60 -0.81 11.72 11.51
CA PHE A 60 -0.67 11.17 10.16
C PHE A 60 0.52 11.84 9.45
N LEU A 61 1.40 11.02 8.89
CA LEU A 61 2.59 11.42 8.13
C LEU A 61 2.42 11.15 6.63
N ALA A 62 1.51 10.25 6.24
CA ALA A 62 1.09 10.02 4.87
C ALA A 62 -0.41 9.70 4.79
N ASP A 63 -1.05 10.14 3.71
CA ASP A 63 -2.48 9.91 3.43
C ASP A 63 -2.61 8.76 2.42
N PRO A 64 -3.33 7.67 2.75
CA PRO A 64 -3.59 6.60 1.80
C PRO A 64 -4.65 6.96 0.76
N GLY A 65 -5.24 8.17 0.82
CA GLY A 65 -6.34 8.62 -0.04
C GLY A 65 -7.70 8.39 0.60
N SER A 66 -8.71 9.17 0.22
CA SER A 66 -10.03 9.18 0.90
C SER A 66 -10.89 7.95 0.62
N THR A 67 -10.59 7.20 -0.44
CA THR A 67 -11.35 6.02 -0.91
C THR A 67 -10.75 4.69 -0.47
N THR A 68 -9.63 4.70 0.25
CA THR A 68 -8.97 3.49 0.74
C THR A 68 -9.40 3.23 2.19
N GLY A 69 -9.61 1.97 2.57
CA GLY A 69 -10.12 1.62 3.90
C GLY A 69 -8.98 1.39 4.89
N TRP A 70 -8.46 2.44 5.51
CA TRP A 70 -7.53 2.34 6.64
C TRP A 70 -8.14 2.83 7.94
N PHE A 71 -7.92 2.08 9.02
CA PHE A 71 -8.33 2.43 10.37
C PHE A 71 -7.14 2.38 11.33
N LEU A 72 -6.84 3.51 11.95
CA LEU A 72 -5.79 3.62 12.97
C LEU A 72 -6.46 3.87 14.31
N SER A 73 -6.24 2.96 15.25
CA SER A 73 -7.08 2.84 16.43
C SER A 73 -6.28 2.57 17.70
N HIS A 74 -6.83 3.06 18.80
CA HIS A 74 -6.41 2.73 20.15
C HIS A 74 -7.51 1.91 20.81
N GLN A 75 -7.24 0.61 20.94
CA GLN A 75 -8.08 -0.34 21.64
C GLN A 75 -7.69 -0.43 23.11
N PHE A 76 -8.67 -0.56 24.00
CA PHE A 76 -8.48 -0.61 25.45
C PHE A 76 -9.33 -1.71 26.08
N GLY A 77 -8.82 -2.30 27.16
CA GLY A 77 -9.60 -3.20 28.01
C GLY A 77 -10.53 -2.43 28.94
N LEU A 78 -11.58 -3.08 29.42
CA LEU A 78 -12.47 -2.63 30.48
C LEU A 78 -12.50 -3.68 31.59
N GLU A 79 -12.31 -3.23 32.82
CA GLU A 79 -12.15 -4.08 34.01
C GLU A 79 -13.30 -3.85 35.02
N ASP A 80 -13.51 -4.83 35.88
CA ASP A 80 -14.30 -4.67 37.10
C ASP A 80 -13.52 -4.02 38.25
N ALA A 81 -14.20 -3.79 39.37
CA ALA A 81 -13.62 -3.16 40.55
C ALA A 81 -12.41 -3.93 41.13
N ASN A 82 -12.25 -5.21 40.81
CA ASN A 82 -11.15 -6.06 41.27
C ASN A 82 -10.05 -6.24 40.19
N GLY A 83 -10.18 -5.57 39.04
CA GLY A 83 -9.23 -5.69 37.93
C GLY A 83 -9.49 -6.89 37.01
N GLY A 84 -10.66 -7.54 37.10
CA GLY A 84 -11.04 -8.62 36.20
C GLY A 84 -11.54 -8.09 34.87
N TYR A 85 -11.05 -8.62 33.74
CA TYR A 85 -11.52 -8.25 32.40
C TYR A 85 -13.03 -8.48 32.24
N LYS A 86 -13.75 -7.49 31.68
CA LYS A 86 -15.19 -7.57 31.38
C LYS A 86 -15.53 -7.35 29.93
N SER A 87 -14.85 -6.40 29.29
CA SER A 87 -15.06 -6.08 27.87
C SER A 87 -13.86 -5.29 27.35
N GLY A 88 -13.96 -4.77 26.14
CA GLY A 88 -13.05 -3.79 25.59
C GLY A 88 -13.78 -2.75 24.78
N GLY A 89 -13.02 -1.80 24.26
CA GLY A 89 -13.48 -0.87 23.25
C GLY A 89 -12.32 -0.32 22.45
N TYR A 90 -12.63 0.55 21.50
CA TYR A 90 -11.62 1.22 20.71
C TYR A 90 -12.07 2.62 20.28
N ILE A 91 -11.10 3.51 20.08
CA ILE A 91 -11.30 4.81 19.46
C ILE A 91 -10.23 5.02 18.39
N GLY A 92 -10.61 5.52 17.22
CA GLY A 92 -9.67 5.67 16.11
C GLY A 92 -10.11 6.63 15.03
N LEU A 93 -9.19 6.88 14.10
CA LEU A 93 -9.40 7.68 12.89
C LEU A 93 -9.27 6.78 11.66
N GLN A 94 -10.20 6.94 10.72
CA GLN A 94 -10.29 6.13 9.51
C GLN A 94 -10.40 6.97 8.23
N THR A 95 -10.06 6.34 7.11
CA THR A 95 -10.31 6.76 5.71
C THR A 95 -11.42 5.88 5.13
N ASN A 96 -12.18 6.33 4.14
CA ASN A 96 -13.32 5.58 3.58
C ASN A 96 -14.37 5.17 4.63
N THR A 97 -14.83 6.16 5.38
CA THR A 97 -15.87 6.03 6.41
C THR A 97 -17.22 6.43 5.83
N LEU A 98 -18.25 5.63 6.16
CA LEU A 98 -19.66 5.93 5.88
C LEU A 98 -19.96 6.12 4.39
N THR A 99 -21.23 6.31 4.04
CA THR A 99 -21.75 6.59 2.68
C THR A 99 -21.21 7.87 2.03
N LEU A 100 -20.09 8.41 2.54
CA LEU A 100 -19.46 9.66 2.18
C LEU A 100 -18.06 9.50 1.56
N ASN A 101 -17.51 8.28 1.39
CA ASN A 101 -16.19 8.05 0.79
C ASN A 101 -15.08 8.98 1.36
N ASN A 102 -15.14 9.26 2.67
CA ASN A 102 -14.39 10.34 3.34
C ASN A 102 -13.79 9.91 4.69
N LYS A 103 -13.05 10.80 5.35
CA LYS A 103 -12.38 10.57 6.64
C LYS A 103 -13.31 10.71 7.84
N GLY A 104 -13.08 9.92 8.88
CA GLY A 104 -13.95 9.88 10.06
C GLY A 104 -13.27 9.44 11.34
N VAL A 105 -14.01 9.56 12.44
CA VAL A 105 -13.68 9.04 13.77
C VAL A 105 -14.71 8.01 14.17
N MET A 106 -14.27 6.96 14.86
CA MET A 106 -15.12 5.92 15.42
C MET A 106 -14.72 5.62 16.87
N PHE A 107 -15.72 5.42 17.72
CA PHE A 107 -15.61 5.03 19.13
C PHE A 107 -16.59 3.89 19.40
N SER A 108 -16.11 2.75 19.88
CA SER A 108 -16.92 1.54 20.04
C SER A 108 -16.61 0.80 21.34
N ILE A 109 -17.61 0.10 21.90
CA ILE A 109 -17.45 -0.79 23.06
C ILE A 109 -18.20 -2.09 22.78
N TRP A 110 -17.52 -3.23 22.96
CA TRP A 110 -18.12 -4.56 22.86
C TRP A 110 -19.09 -4.81 24.02
N ASN A 111 -20.11 -5.61 23.75
CA ASN A 111 -21.20 -6.02 24.65
C ASN A 111 -22.02 -4.84 25.23
N ALA A 112 -21.79 -3.60 24.79
CA ALA A 112 -22.58 -2.44 25.16
C ALA A 112 -24.00 -2.54 24.58
N THR A 113 -24.98 -2.02 25.32
CA THR A 113 -26.41 -2.10 24.94
C THR A 113 -27.04 -0.74 24.65
N ALA A 114 -26.37 0.35 25.04
CA ALA A 114 -26.87 1.70 24.83
C ALA A 114 -25.72 2.68 24.50
N ALA A 115 -26.04 3.71 23.72
CA ALA A 115 -25.14 4.79 23.40
C ALA A 115 -25.91 6.08 23.13
N THR A 116 -25.30 7.21 23.43
CA THR A 116 -25.83 8.56 23.17
C THR A 116 -24.88 9.29 22.23
N ALA A 117 -25.36 9.69 21.06
CA ALA A 117 -24.58 10.41 20.07
C ALA A 117 -24.30 11.86 20.51
N ALA A 118 -23.10 12.34 20.24
CA ALA A 118 -22.82 13.78 20.28
C ALA A 118 -23.51 14.51 19.11
N PRO A 119 -23.67 15.85 19.17
CA PRO A 119 -24.16 16.62 18.04
C PRO A 119 -23.36 16.37 16.75
N GLY A 120 -24.07 15.96 15.69
CA GLY A 120 -23.49 15.63 14.38
C GLY A 120 -22.75 14.29 14.32
N ALA A 121 -22.81 13.47 15.38
CA ALA A 121 -22.43 12.07 15.36
C ALA A 121 -23.66 11.16 15.22
N SER A 122 -23.44 9.90 14.89
CA SER A 122 -24.46 8.85 14.93
C SER A 122 -23.95 7.69 15.77
N CYS A 123 -24.83 7.06 16.54
CA CYS A 123 -24.53 5.82 17.25
C CYS A 123 -25.48 4.70 16.83
N GLN A 124 -24.96 3.49 16.75
CA GLN A 124 -25.72 2.30 16.35
C GLN A 124 -25.09 1.03 16.94
N PRO A 125 -25.85 -0.09 17.02
CA PRO A 125 -25.26 -1.39 17.30
C PRO A 125 -24.29 -1.86 16.21
N PHE A 126 -23.37 -2.76 16.56
CA PHE A 126 -22.53 -3.52 15.62
C PHE A 126 -22.59 -5.03 15.95
N GLY A 127 -22.26 -5.92 15.00
CA GLY A 127 -22.49 -7.37 15.20
C GLY A 127 -21.56 -8.37 14.48
N ASP A 128 -20.70 -7.96 13.55
CA ASP A 128 -19.94 -8.91 12.72
C ASP A 128 -18.71 -9.51 13.42
N GLU A 129 -18.09 -8.76 14.33
CA GLU A 129 -16.82 -9.09 15.00
C GLU A 129 -17.02 -9.09 16.53
N GLY A 130 -18.13 -9.73 16.92
CA GLY A 130 -18.75 -9.54 18.23
C GLY A 130 -19.86 -8.48 18.17
N VAL A 131 -20.59 -8.34 19.28
CA VAL A 131 -21.71 -7.41 19.39
C VAL A 131 -21.36 -6.23 20.27
N GLY A 132 -21.99 -5.07 20.08
CA GLY A 132 -21.82 -3.91 20.95
C GLY A 132 -22.45 -2.65 20.38
N MET A 133 -21.99 -1.49 20.87
CA MET A 133 -22.41 -0.17 20.38
C MET A 133 -21.21 0.60 19.85
N GLN A 134 -21.43 1.39 18.81
CA GLN A 134 -20.45 2.30 18.22
C GLN A 134 -21.06 3.68 18.00
N CYS A 135 -20.22 4.71 18.09
CA CYS A 135 -20.52 6.09 17.74
C CYS A 135 -19.46 6.59 16.76
N PHE A 136 -19.89 7.26 15.70
CA PHE A 136 -18.99 7.75 14.65
C PHE A 136 -19.41 9.14 14.15
N LYS A 137 -18.43 9.84 13.59
CA LYS A 137 -18.62 11.20 13.06
C LYS A 137 -17.68 11.43 11.89
N ALA A 138 -18.15 12.15 10.86
CA ALA A 138 -17.27 12.64 9.81
C ALA A 138 -16.22 13.57 10.42
N TYR A 139 -14.94 13.30 10.13
CA TYR A 139 -13.82 14.02 10.74
C TYR A 139 -12.67 14.11 9.74
N PRO A 140 -12.56 15.24 9.00
CA PRO A 140 -11.61 15.41 7.91
C PRO A 140 -10.20 15.69 8.45
N TRP A 141 -9.57 14.69 9.05
CA TRP A 141 -8.20 14.80 9.54
C TRP A 141 -7.23 15.10 8.38
N VAL A 142 -6.14 15.80 8.69
CA VAL A 142 -5.17 16.33 7.73
C VAL A 142 -3.78 15.80 8.08
N VAL A 143 -3.02 15.39 7.06
CA VAL A 143 -1.62 14.97 7.23
C VAL A 143 -0.79 16.11 7.84
N GLY A 144 0.13 15.75 8.73
CA GLY A 144 1.01 16.69 9.43
C GLY A 144 0.39 17.27 10.71
N LYS A 145 -0.93 17.17 10.91
CA LYS A 145 -1.60 17.53 12.17
C LYS A 145 -1.57 16.37 13.16
N THR A 146 -1.55 16.73 14.45
CA THR A 146 -1.61 15.79 15.57
C THR A 146 -3.02 15.80 16.17
N TYR A 147 -3.58 14.61 16.36
CA TYR A 147 -4.90 14.39 16.93
C TYR A 147 -4.80 13.54 18.18
N ARG A 148 -5.30 14.03 19.32
CA ARG A 148 -5.43 13.22 20.52
C ARG A 148 -6.69 12.40 20.46
N LEU A 149 -6.56 11.09 20.58
CA LEU A 149 -7.65 10.18 20.89
C LEU A 149 -7.78 10.10 22.40
N ARG A 150 -8.97 10.37 22.94
CA ARG A 150 -9.22 10.37 24.38
C ARG A 150 -10.49 9.61 24.72
N VAL A 151 -10.39 8.71 25.69
CA VAL A 151 -11.52 8.02 26.32
C VAL A 151 -11.57 8.38 27.79
N VAL A 152 -12.76 8.68 28.29
CA VAL A 152 -13.00 9.05 29.69
C VAL A 152 -14.02 8.10 30.28
N ASN A 153 -13.71 7.49 31.42
CA ASN A 153 -14.73 6.89 32.27
C ASN A 153 -15.39 8.01 33.08
N GLU A 154 -16.60 8.41 32.72
CA GLU A 154 -17.29 9.54 33.36
C GLU A 154 -17.76 9.13 34.77
N ARG A 155 -18.37 7.94 34.86
CA ARG A 155 -18.77 7.30 36.12
C ARG A 155 -19.25 5.87 35.85
N GLY A 156 -18.83 4.92 36.67
CA GLY A 156 -19.33 3.55 36.60
C GLY A 156 -19.10 2.96 35.21
N THR A 157 -20.16 2.57 34.53
CA THR A 157 -20.10 1.92 33.21
C THR A 157 -20.27 2.89 32.02
N ALA A 158 -20.32 4.21 32.26
CA ALA A 158 -20.47 5.21 31.21
C ALA A 158 -19.11 5.74 30.71
N TYR A 159 -18.85 5.60 29.40
CA TYR A 159 -17.59 6.02 28.78
C TYR A 159 -17.82 7.00 27.63
N SER A 160 -17.05 8.08 27.60
CA SER A 160 -17.10 9.12 26.57
C SER A 160 -15.87 9.10 25.68
N GLY A 161 -16.08 9.25 24.36
CA GLY A 161 -15.01 9.35 23.37
C GLY A 161 -14.83 10.78 22.83
N TYR A 162 -13.58 11.19 22.66
CA TYR A 162 -13.19 12.51 22.15
C TYR A 162 -12.03 12.40 21.14
N VAL A 163 -12.05 13.28 20.14
CA VAL A 163 -10.88 13.59 19.30
C VAL A 163 -10.54 15.06 19.45
N ILE A 164 -9.28 15.36 19.71
CA ILE A 164 -8.80 16.73 19.96
C ILE A 164 -7.74 17.08 18.92
N ASP A 165 -7.96 18.12 18.11
CA ASP A 165 -6.93 18.66 17.22
C ASP A 165 -5.91 19.44 18.06
N MET A 166 -4.70 18.88 18.18
CA MET A 166 -3.58 19.44 18.95
C MET A 166 -2.64 20.29 18.09
N SER A 167 -2.98 20.55 16.82
CA SER A 167 -2.11 21.24 15.86
C SER A 167 -2.04 22.76 16.03
N THR A 168 -2.83 23.34 16.94
CA THR A 168 -2.82 24.77 17.26
C THR A 168 -2.61 25.00 18.74
N VAL A 169 -2.24 26.23 19.12
CA VAL A 169 -1.98 26.63 20.53
C VAL A 169 -3.21 26.40 21.42
N THR A 170 -4.42 26.48 20.86
CA THR A 170 -5.67 26.20 21.54
C THR A 170 -6.30 24.93 20.96
N PRO A 171 -6.18 23.77 21.64
CA PRO A 171 -6.70 22.52 21.11
C PRO A 171 -8.20 22.57 20.85
N THR A 172 -8.63 22.08 19.70
CA THR A 172 -10.05 22.00 19.35
C THR A 172 -10.61 20.64 19.75
N VAL A 173 -11.51 20.62 20.73
CA VAL A 173 -12.11 19.39 21.28
C VAL A 173 -13.36 19.00 20.50
N THR A 174 -13.43 17.78 20.01
CA THR A 174 -14.62 17.20 19.38
C THR A 174 -15.12 16.02 20.21
N TYR A 175 -16.30 16.16 20.80
CA TYR A 175 -17.03 15.08 21.48
C TYR A 175 -17.72 14.16 20.45
N ILE A 176 -17.57 12.85 20.62
CA ILE A 176 -18.07 11.83 19.67
C ILE A 176 -19.37 11.19 20.17
N GLY A 177 -19.43 10.88 21.46
CA GLY A 177 -20.59 10.27 22.10
C GLY A 177 -20.22 9.56 23.40
N GLN A 178 -21.24 9.06 24.09
CA GLN A 178 -21.11 8.24 25.28
C GLN A 178 -21.66 6.84 25.00
N ILE A 179 -20.93 5.81 25.42
CA ILE A 179 -21.35 4.42 25.30
C ILE A 179 -21.44 3.80 26.70
N GLN A 180 -22.54 3.08 26.91
CA GLN A 180 -22.85 2.37 28.14
C GLN A 180 -22.24 0.97 28.06
N ALA A 181 -21.12 0.77 28.76
CA ALA A 181 -20.44 -0.52 28.81
C ALA A 181 -21.28 -1.57 29.57
N PRO A 182 -20.96 -2.87 29.40
CA PRO A 182 -21.64 -3.96 30.12
C PRO A 182 -21.57 -3.82 31.63
N ASP A 183 -22.51 -4.46 32.32
CA ASP A 183 -22.55 -4.48 33.77
C ASP A 183 -21.22 -4.96 34.38
N GLY A 184 -20.73 -4.21 35.36
CA GLY A 184 -19.48 -4.50 36.04
C GLY A 184 -18.21 -4.00 35.33
N ALA A 185 -18.27 -3.52 34.08
CA ALA A 185 -17.13 -2.91 33.38
C ALA A 185 -16.89 -1.45 33.83
N VAL A 186 -16.45 -1.27 35.07
CA VAL A 186 -16.44 0.02 35.78
C VAL A 186 -15.12 0.79 35.73
N ALA A 187 -14.07 0.23 35.12
CA ALA A 187 -12.77 0.88 34.98
C ALA A 187 -12.15 0.67 33.59
N LEU A 188 -11.34 1.63 33.12
CA LEU A 188 -10.43 1.37 32.00
C LEU A 188 -9.35 0.40 32.47
N GLY A 189 -9.05 -0.58 31.63
CA GLY A 189 -8.15 -1.67 31.96
C GLY A 189 -6.68 -1.27 31.95
N ARG A 190 -5.86 -2.14 32.55
CA ARG A 190 -4.40 -2.00 32.63
C ARG A 190 -3.66 -2.43 31.36
N HIS A 191 -4.40 -2.71 30.29
CA HIS A 191 -3.85 -3.08 28.99
C HIS A 191 -4.56 -2.34 27.85
N SER A 192 -3.79 -1.95 26.85
CA SER A 192 -4.31 -1.36 25.61
C SER A 192 -3.42 -1.72 24.43
N VAL A 193 -3.94 -1.49 23.21
CA VAL A 193 -3.23 -1.77 21.97
C VAL A 193 -3.46 -0.61 21.00
N GLN A 194 -2.39 -0.06 20.45
CA GLN A 194 -2.48 0.78 19.25
C GLN A 194 -2.27 -0.10 18.03
N TRP A 195 -3.08 0.08 16.99
CA TRP A 195 -2.97 -0.71 15.77
C TRP A 195 -3.41 0.05 14.54
N ALA A 196 -2.97 -0.45 13.38
CA ALA A 196 -3.44 -0.05 12.08
C ALA A 196 -4.05 -1.26 11.38
N GLU A 197 -5.20 -1.05 10.75
CA GLU A 197 -5.91 -2.06 9.98
C GLU A 197 -6.22 -1.52 8.59
N TYR A 198 -6.04 -2.37 7.60
CA TYR A 198 -6.59 -2.15 6.28
C TYR A 198 -7.85 -3.01 6.16
N TYR A 199 -9.01 -2.35 6.07
CA TYR A 199 -10.34 -2.98 6.14
C TYR A 199 -11.10 -2.95 4.80
N ALA A 200 -10.43 -2.51 3.72
CA ALA A 200 -10.96 -2.65 2.37
C ALA A 200 -10.60 -4.04 1.79
N LEU A 201 -11.05 -4.31 0.56
CA LEU A 201 -10.68 -5.54 -0.15
C LEU A 201 -9.16 -5.69 -0.20
N THR A 202 -8.67 -6.80 0.35
CA THR A 202 -7.25 -7.16 0.37
C THR A 202 -6.69 -7.14 -1.05
N PRO A 203 -5.68 -6.30 -1.35
CA PRO A 203 -5.03 -6.32 -2.63
C PRO A 203 -4.33 -7.67 -2.86
N ALA A 204 -4.31 -8.13 -4.11
CA ALA A 204 -3.70 -9.40 -4.48
C ALA A 204 -2.16 -9.41 -4.30
N ASN A 205 -1.51 -8.23 -4.29
CA ASN A 205 -0.08 -8.12 -4.05
C ASN A 205 0.27 -7.09 -2.97
N CYS A 206 1.43 -7.29 -2.37
CA CYS A 206 1.95 -6.41 -1.33
C CYS A 206 2.23 -4.99 -1.79
N ALA A 207 2.60 -4.80 -3.06
CA ALA A 207 2.88 -3.51 -3.66
C ALA A 207 1.62 -2.63 -3.84
N ASP A 208 0.44 -3.24 -3.85
CA ASP A 208 -0.83 -2.56 -4.11
C ASP A 208 -1.48 -1.96 -2.86
N PHE A 209 -0.97 -2.28 -1.67
CA PHE A 209 -1.47 -1.70 -0.43
C PHE A 209 -1.26 -0.19 -0.42
N PRO A 210 -2.32 0.63 -0.27
CA PRO A 210 -2.20 2.08 -0.19
C PRO A 210 -1.34 2.49 1.00
N TYR A 211 -0.43 3.44 0.82
CA TYR A 211 0.50 3.82 1.89
C TYR A 211 -0.19 4.59 3.01
N ILE A 212 0.01 4.11 4.22
CA ILE A 212 -0.25 4.89 5.42
C ILE A 212 1.00 4.96 6.27
N LYS A 213 1.20 6.13 6.88
CA LYS A 213 2.26 6.34 7.86
C LYS A 213 1.71 7.25 8.94
N ALA A 214 1.90 6.89 10.20
CA ALA A 214 1.52 7.72 11.32
C ALA A 214 2.47 7.55 12.50
N GLN A 215 2.65 8.62 13.26
CA GLN A 215 3.35 8.61 14.53
C GLN A 215 2.32 8.54 15.67
N TRP A 216 2.59 7.65 16.61
CA TRP A 216 1.85 7.45 17.85
C TRP A 216 2.71 7.87 19.03
N THR A 217 2.13 8.65 19.94
CA THR A 217 2.74 8.83 21.25
C THR A 217 2.43 7.64 22.15
N ARG A 218 3.33 7.41 23.10
CA ARG A 218 3.09 6.54 24.25
C ARG A 218 1.74 6.89 24.91
N PRO A 219 0.81 5.93 25.07
CA PRO A 219 -0.45 6.16 25.75
C PRO A 219 -0.24 6.60 27.20
N LYS A 220 -1.09 7.50 27.65
CA LYS A 220 -1.06 8.05 29.00
C LYS A 220 -2.45 8.07 29.60
N GLY A 221 -2.52 7.89 30.91
CA GLY A 221 -3.71 8.09 31.70
C GLY A 221 -3.59 9.26 32.66
N ASP A 222 -4.74 9.84 32.99
CA ASP A 222 -4.92 10.86 34.03
C ASP A 222 -3.99 12.06 33.84
N GLY A 223 -3.99 12.60 32.62
CA GLY A 223 -3.15 13.74 32.23
C GLY A 223 -1.64 13.44 32.17
N GLY A 224 -1.23 12.18 32.27
CA GLY A 224 0.18 11.76 32.29
C GLY A 224 0.66 11.17 33.61
N ALA A 225 -0.19 11.12 34.65
CA ALA A 225 0.15 10.49 35.93
C ALA A 225 0.39 8.98 35.79
N ILE A 226 -0.31 8.33 34.85
CA ILE A 226 -0.09 6.93 34.49
C ILE A 226 0.48 6.91 33.07
N LEU A 227 1.64 6.29 32.87
CA LEU A 227 2.25 6.14 31.55
C LEU A 227 2.33 4.66 31.22
N GLY A 228 1.82 4.25 30.05
CA GLY A 228 1.89 2.84 29.65
C GLY A 228 3.35 2.43 29.46
N GLU A 229 3.81 1.27 29.89
CA GLU A 229 5.22 0.86 29.97
C GLU A 229 5.91 0.74 28.59
N LYS A 230 7.06 0.06 28.50
CA LYS A 230 7.66 -0.25 27.20
C LYS A 230 6.70 -1.15 26.42
N PRO A 231 6.36 -0.82 25.16
CA PRO A 231 5.37 -1.59 24.44
C PRO A 231 5.92 -2.93 23.98
N THR A 232 5.03 -3.92 23.92
CA THR A 232 5.23 -5.14 23.16
C THR A 232 4.92 -4.84 21.70
N MET A 233 5.91 -5.01 20.83
CA MET A 233 5.73 -4.87 19.38
C MET A 233 5.30 -6.20 18.80
N GLN A 234 4.19 -6.22 18.06
CA GLN A 234 3.70 -7.42 17.38
C GLN A 234 3.34 -7.10 15.93
N TYR A 235 3.45 -8.12 15.09
CA TYR A 235 3.04 -8.12 13.69
C TYR A 235 2.15 -9.35 13.48
N ALA A 236 1.18 -9.30 12.57
CA ALA A 236 0.32 -10.45 12.29
C ALA A 236 1.13 -11.71 11.92
N GLU A 237 0.61 -12.86 12.33
CA GLU A 237 1.26 -14.18 12.18
C GLU A 237 1.25 -14.70 10.73
N ALA A 238 0.46 -14.10 9.84
CA ALA A 238 0.41 -14.49 8.44
C ALA A 238 1.56 -13.85 7.63
N ALA A 239 2.24 -14.66 6.83
CA ALA A 239 3.25 -14.23 5.86
C ALA A 239 2.60 -13.48 4.68
N TYR A 240 2.07 -12.28 4.91
CA TYR A 240 1.62 -11.43 3.81
C TYR A 240 2.05 -9.98 4.06
N CYS A 241 2.93 -9.50 3.18
CA CYS A 241 3.34 -8.10 3.01
C CYS A 241 4.10 -7.45 4.18
N ARG A 242 5.43 -7.68 4.20
CA ARG A 242 6.40 -7.07 5.14
C ARG A 242 6.67 -5.56 4.93
N ASN A 243 5.71 -4.83 4.37
CA ASN A 243 5.76 -3.39 4.17
C ASN A 243 5.16 -2.63 5.37
N ALA A 244 4.70 -3.37 6.37
CA ALA A 244 4.36 -2.85 7.70
C ALA A 244 5.60 -2.77 8.59
N ALA A 245 5.76 -1.66 9.30
CA ALA A 245 6.85 -1.47 10.25
C ALA A 245 6.42 -0.65 11.47
N ILE A 246 7.02 -0.99 12.62
CA ILE A 246 7.08 -0.15 13.81
C ILE A 246 8.51 0.35 13.94
N ILE A 247 8.67 1.67 13.94
CA ILE A 247 9.97 2.32 14.07
C ILE A 247 9.95 3.15 15.37
N PRO A 248 10.81 2.84 16.35
CA PRO A 248 11.00 3.69 17.51
C PRO A 248 11.47 5.10 17.08
N SER A 249 10.85 6.14 17.63
CA SER A 249 11.13 7.55 17.34
C SER A 249 11.21 8.34 18.65
N GLY A 250 12.35 8.25 19.34
CA GLY A 250 12.48 8.80 20.68
C GLY A 250 11.60 8.03 21.68
N ALA A 251 10.70 8.74 22.36
CA ALA A 251 9.69 8.13 23.25
C ALA A 251 8.42 7.66 22.51
N ASP A 252 8.31 7.98 21.22
CA ASP A 252 7.16 7.69 20.37
C ASP A 252 7.46 6.57 19.38
N TYR A 253 6.45 6.18 18.61
CA TYR A 253 6.54 5.09 17.66
C TYR A 253 5.88 5.48 16.34
N VAL A 254 6.57 5.24 15.23
CA VAL A 254 5.99 5.39 13.90
C VAL A 254 5.49 4.03 13.43
N MET A 255 4.23 3.98 13.05
CA MET A 255 3.63 2.85 12.33
C MET A 255 3.51 3.21 10.86
N GLU A 256 3.85 2.27 9.99
CA GLU A 256 3.58 2.36 8.57
C GLU A 256 3.04 1.06 8.02
N GLY A 257 2.33 1.14 6.91
CA GLY A 257 1.81 0.02 6.15
C GLY A 257 1.51 0.44 4.70
N GLY A 258 1.53 -0.51 3.78
CA GLY A 258 1.42 -0.23 2.34
C GLY A 258 2.67 0.40 1.73
N ASN A 259 2.56 0.96 0.51
CA ASN A 259 3.71 1.33 -0.31
C ASN A 259 3.78 2.82 -0.63
N PRO A 260 4.79 3.56 -0.16
CA PRO A 260 4.89 5.00 -0.36
C PRO A 260 4.89 5.36 -1.85
N ALA A 261 3.87 6.09 -2.32
CA ALA A 261 3.77 6.53 -3.71
C ALA A 261 4.27 7.97 -3.90
N THR A 262 5.41 8.12 -4.59
CA THR A 262 5.65 8.90 -5.82
C THR A 262 7.10 8.67 -6.20
N GLY A 263 7.42 7.47 -6.66
CA GLY A 263 8.72 7.17 -7.24
C GLY A 263 8.56 6.72 -8.68
N SER A 264 9.50 7.10 -9.54
CA SER A 264 9.56 6.55 -10.90
C SER A 264 10.42 5.29 -10.86
N LYS A 265 9.87 4.13 -11.23
CA LYS A 265 10.67 2.93 -11.43
C LYS A 265 11.63 3.15 -12.60
N GLN A 266 12.90 2.86 -12.38
CA GLN A 266 13.97 3.01 -13.35
C GLN A 266 14.90 1.80 -13.27
N HIS A 267 15.49 1.45 -14.40
CA HIS A 267 16.64 0.56 -14.45
C HIS A 267 17.88 1.41 -14.70
N MET A 268 19.02 0.98 -14.19
CA MET A 268 20.26 1.75 -14.37
C MET A 268 21.36 0.83 -14.86
N THR A 269 22.12 1.25 -15.86
CA THR A 269 23.35 0.53 -16.25
C THR A 269 24.59 1.21 -15.72
N ASN A 270 25.61 0.42 -15.38
CA ASN A 270 26.96 0.91 -15.13
C ASN A 270 27.65 1.36 -16.44
N SER A 271 28.93 1.71 -16.34
CA SER A 271 29.74 2.15 -17.49
C SER A 271 30.03 1.07 -18.54
N THR A 272 29.84 -0.22 -18.22
CA THR A 272 30.01 -1.33 -19.16
C THR A 272 28.69 -1.75 -19.82
N GLY A 273 27.59 -1.07 -19.49
CA GLY A 273 26.26 -1.36 -20.05
C GLY A 273 25.51 -2.49 -19.34
N LYS A 274 26.04 -3.00 -18.21
CA LYS A 274 25.37 -3.99 -17.36
C LYS A 274 24.40 -3.31 -16.41
N TYR A 275 23.20 -3.87 -16.23
CA TYR A 275 22.19 -3.33 -15.34
C TYR A 275 22.54 -3.58 -13.88
N LEU A 276 22.25 -2.61 -13.03
CA LEU A 276 22.21 -2.82 -11.58
C LEU A 276 21.13 -3.85 -11.26
N ASP A 277 21.52 -4.86 -10.51
CA ASP A 277 20.71 -5.99 -10.10
C ASP A 277 20.82 -6.19 -8.59
N GLN A 278 19.70 -6.50 -7.96
CA GLN A 278 19.63 -6.71 -6.52
C GLN A 278 19.86 -8.20 -6.23
N ASP A 279 20.98 -8.52 -5.60
CA ASP A 279 21.42 -9.91 -5.39
C ASP A 279 20.35 -10.71 -4.64
N PRO A 280 19.66 -11.65 -5.29
CA PRO A 280 18.49 -12.28 -4.70
C PRO A 280 18.88 -13.17 -3.54
N THR A 281 18.32 -12.92 -2.35
CA THR A 281 18.50 -13.80 -1.19
C THR A 281 17.26 -14.67 -1.04
N ASN A 282 17.41 -16.00 -1.18
CA ASN A 282 16.28 -16.95 -1.16
C ASN A 282 15.17 -16.63 -2.18
N GLY A 283 15.53 -16.14 -3.37
CA GLY A 283 14.58 -15.80 -4.44
C GLY A 283 13.85 -14.47 -4.29
N ALA A 284 14.12 -13.70 -3.22
CA ALA A 284 13.61 -12.34 -3.06
C ALA A 284 14.67 -11.32 -3.46
N CYS A 285 14.27 -10.34 -4.29
CA CYS A 285 15.12 -9.20 -4.67
C CYS A 285 15.53 -8.36 -3.45
N GLY A 286 16.62 -7.62 -3.54
CA GLY A 286 17.14 -6.74 -2.49
C GLY A 286 18.03 -7.46 -1.47
N GLY A 287 18.35 -6.81 -0.35
CA GLY A 287 19.18 -7.41 0.71
C GLY A 287 20.53 -6.71 0.88
N ALA A 288 21.56 -7.49 1.24
CA ALA A 288 22.84 -6.95 1.72
C ALA A 288 23.74 -6.32 0.63
N SER A 289 23.51 -6.64 -0.65
CA SER A 289 24.34 -6.18 -1.76
C SER A 289 23.55 -6.03 -3.06
N LEU A 290 24.00 -5.08 -3.89
CA LEU A 290 23.61 -4.94 -5.29
C LEU A 290 24.85 -5.11 -6.17
N LYS A 291 24.68 -5.63 -7.38
CA LYS A 291 25.74 -5.83 -8.39
C LYS A 291 25.33 -5.23 -9.73
N ALA A 292 26.26 -5.14 -10.67
CA ALA A 292 25.98 -4.74 -12.04
C ALA A 292 26.52 -5.74 -13.06
N ASP A 293 25.96 -6.95 -13.10
CA ASP A 293 26.49 -8.09 -13.85
C ASP A 293 25.54 -8.61 -14.94
N THR A 294 24.25 -8.28 -14.87
CA THR A 294 23.26 -8.70 -15.86
C THR A 294 23.21 -7.81 -17.11
N ALA A 295 22.99 -8.43 -18.27
CA ALA A 295 22.90 -7.75 -19.56
C ALA A 295 21.47 -7.32 -19.93
N THR A 296 20.47 -7.77 -19.17
CA THR A 296 19.05 -7.56 -19.48
C THR A 296 18.32 -6.99 -18.28
N ILE A 297 17.22 -6.28 -18.53
CA ILE A 297 16.27 -5.94 -17.47
C ILE A 297 15.64 -7.26 -16.96
N ALA A 298 15.59 -7.43 -15.65
CA ALA A 298 15.07 -8.62 -14.98
C ALA A 298 14.28 -8.20 -13.73
N ALA A 299 13.62 -9.15 -13.07
CA ALA A 299 12.76 -8.89 -11.92
C ALA A 299 13.43 -8.04 -10.82
N CYS A 300 14.73 -8.25 -10.57
CA CYS A 300 15.47 -7.59 -9.50
C CYS A 300 16.28 -6.36 -9.95
N THR A 301 16.17 -5.92 -11.22
CA THR A 301 16.94 -4.76 -11.72
C THR A 301 16.23 -3.42 -11.58
N GLY A 302 14.98 -3.41 -11.08
CA GLY A 302 14.19 -2.19 -10.94
C GLY A 302 14.50 -1.46 -9.64
N LEU A 303 14.74 -0.15 -9.75
CA LEU A 303 14.88 0.74 -8.60
C LEU A 303 13.85 1.85 -8.69
N THR A 304 13.09 2.05 -7.62
CA THR A 304 12.13 3.14 -7.50
C THR A 304 12.85 4.38 -7.00
N ARG A 305 13.01 5.37 -7.88
CA ARG A 305 13.60 6.68 -7.55
C ARG A 305 12.57 7.55 -6.85
N ILE A 306 12.81 7.89 -5.59
CA ILE A 306 11.91 8.69 -4.74
C ILE A 306 12.50 10.10 -4.56
N PRO A 307 11.87 11.14 -5.13
CA PRO A 307 12.29 12.53 -4.93
C PRO A 307 12.12 12.97 -3.46
N LEU A 308 13.09 13.72 -2.95
CA LEU A 308 13.07 14.31 -1.61
C LEU A 308 13.26 15.83 -1.68
N ALA A 309 13.03 16.52 -0.56
CA ALA A 309 13.28 17.96 -0.46
C ALA A 309 14.76 18.32 -0.75
N ASN A 310 14.99 19.57 -1.17
CA ASN A 310 16.32 20.12 -1.45
C ASN A 310 17.11 19.40 -2.55
N GLY A 311 16.43 18.87 -3.57
CA GLY A 311 17.06 18.23 -4.73
C GLY A 311 17.73 16.89 -4.41
N LYS A 312 17.34 16.26 -3.30
CA LYS A 312 17.84 14.95 -2.89
C LYS A 312 16.90 13.84 -3.36
N VAL A 313 17.36 12.60 -3.31
CA VAL A 313 16.59 11.41 -3.66
C VAL A 313 16.89 10.26 -2.70
N ALA A 314 15.97 9.31 -2.63
CA ALA A 314 16.23 7.96 -2.15
C ALA A 314 15.99 6.96 -3.30
N LEU A 315 16.66 5.82 -3.24
CA LEU A 315 16.49 4.72 -4.18
C LEU A 315 15.94 3.53 -3.42
N GLN A 316 14.73 3.09 -3.77
CA GLN A 316 14.08 1.95 -3.15
C GLN A 316 14.20 0.73 -4.07
N ALA A 317 14.59 -0.40 -3.48
CA ALA A 317 14.68 -1.70 -4.13
C ALA A 317 13.32 -2.41 -4.18
N GLU A 318 13.24 -3.53 -4.90
CA GLU A 318 11.99 -4.29 -5.09
C GLU A 318 11.47 -4.91 -3.78
N ASN A 319 12.34 -5.09 -2.77
CA ASN A 319 11.92 -5.51 -1.42
C ASN A 319 11.30 -4.39 -0.57
N GLY A 320 11.14 -3.18 -1.12
CA GLY A 320 10.60 -2.02 -0.41
C GLY A 320 11.60 -1.32 0.51
N ASN A 321 12.84 -1.82 0.64
CA ASN A 321 13.89 -1.14 1.40
C ASN A 321 14.67 -0.16 0.53
N TYR A 322 15.31 0.80 1.17
CA TYR A 322 16.15 1.82 0.57
C TYR A 322 17.61 1.39 0.52
N LEU A 323 18.27 1.75 -0.58
CA LEU A 323 19.72 1.64 -0.71
C LEU A 323 20.38 2.49 0.37
N SER A 324 21.33 1.89 1.10
CA SER A 324 22.02 2.54 2.21
C SER A 324 23.53 2.61 1.97
N CYS A 325 24.09 3.80 2.16
CA CYS A 325 25.53 4.03 2.33
C CYS A 325 25.90 4.08 3.82
N ALA A 326 25.72 2.97 4.53
CA ALA A 326 25.99 2.90 5.96
C ALA A 326 27.45 3.27 6.32
N ASN A 327 27.65 3.82 7.52
CA ASN A 327 28.95 4.24 8.08
C ASN A 327 29.70 5.31 7.27
N GLY A 328 29.02 6.04 6.40
CA GLY A 328 29.63 7.13 5.64
C GLY A 328 30.43 6.67 4.40
N GLY A 329 30.25 5.42 3.98
CA GLY A 329 30.80 4.88 2.73
C GLY A 329 32.08 4.05 2.91
N GLY A 330 32.50 3.39 1.82
CA GLY A 330 33.64 2.46 1.77
C GLY A 330 33.25 0.98 1.65
N SER A 331 31.99 0.63 1.89
CA SER A 331 31.46 -0.74 1.84
C SER A 331 30.51 -0.96 0.66
N THR A 332 30.10 -2.23 0.50
CA THR A 332 28.99 -2.66 -0.36
C THR A 332 27.71 -1.91 -0.01
N VAL A 333 26.93 -1.57 -1.02
CA VAL A 333 25.61 -0.93 -0.87
C VAL A 333 24.56 -2.01 -0.85
N GLY A 334 23.77 -2.04 0.22
CA GLY A 334 22.63 -2.94 0.37
C GLY A 334 21.31 -2.17 0.38
N ALA A 335 20.24 -2.86 0.04
CA ALA A 335 18.86 -2.43 0.22
C ALA A 335 18.27 -3.04 1.50
N THR A 336 18.78 -2.58 2.64
CA THR A 336 18.42 -3.09 3.97
C THR A 336 17.68 -2.07 4.83
N ALA A 337 17.75 -0.78 4.48
CA ALA A 337 17.18 0.28 5.29
C ALA A 337 15.68 0.40 5.04
N ARG A 338 14.86 0.35 6.10
CA ARG A 338 13.40 0.47 6.00
C ARG A 338 12.91 1.92 5.96
N THR A 339 13.76 2.86 6.33
CA THR A 339 13.43 4.29 6.38
C THR A 339 14.47 5.11 5.66
N ILE A 340 14.04 6.25 5.12
CA ILE A 340 14.94 7.23 4.54
C ILE A 340 15.49 8.09 5.68
N SER A 341 16.79 7.96 5.95
CA SER A 341 17.51 8.83 6.86
C SER A 341 18.77 9.36 6.15
N THR A 342 19.79 9.70 6.93
CA THR A 342 21.01 10.32 6.44
C THR A 342 21.78 9.43 5.45
N PHE A 343 21.79 8.11 5.63
CA PHE A 343 22.59 7.19 4.80
C PHE A 343 21.88 6.69 3.54
N GLU A 344 20.56 6.83 3.47
CA GLU A 344 19.70 6.44 2.34
C GLU A 344 19.38 7.61 1.43
N THR A 345 19.86 8.80 1.82
CA THR A 345 19.64 10.04 1.10
C THR A 345 20.85 10.38 0.23
N PHE A 346 20.58 10.63 -1.05
CA PHE A 346 21.58 10.96 -2.04
C PHE A 346 21.31 12.34 -2.65
N THR A 347 22.37 13.10 -2.89
CA THR A 347 22.34 14.22 -3.83
C THR A 347 22.47 13.64 -5.23
N GLU A 348 21.46 13.87 -6.06
CA GLU A 348 21.46 13.41 -7.44
C GLU A 348 22.04 14.50 -8.34
N THR A 349 22.87 14.10 -9.31
CA THR A 349 23.34 15.01 -10.36
C THR A 349 23.19 14.33 -11.71
N LEU A 350 22.44 14.97 -12.61
CA LEU A 350 22.23 14.52 -13.98
C LEU A 350 23.09 15.38 -14.93
N ALA A 351 23.96 14.74 -15.70
CA ALA A 351 24.78 15.40 -16.70
C ALA A 351 24.96 14.50 -17.93
N SER A 352 24.68 15.04 -19.12
CA SER A 352 24.81 14.32 -20.40
C SER A 352 24.09 12.96 -20.44
N GLY A 353 22.88 12.90 -19.86
CA GLY A 353 22.06 11.67 -19.81
C GLY A 353 22.55 10.60 -18.83
N LYS A 354 23.57 10.89 -18.00
CA LYS A 354 24.05 10.01 -16.94
C LYS A 354 23.82 10.63 -15.57
N VAL A 355 23.53 9.79 -14.59
CA VAL A 355 23.28 10.18 -13.21
C VAL A 355 24.40 9.71 -12.29
N SER A 356 24.75 10.54 -11.31
CA SER A 356 25.60 10.17 -10.18
C SER A 356 24.89 10.46 -8.87
N TYR A 357 25.08 9.60 -7.87
CA TYR A 357 24.47 9.72 -6.55
C TYR A 357 25.54 9.91 -5.50
N LYS A 358 25.53 11.06 -4.83
CA LYS A 358 26.46 11.39 -3.74
C LYS A 358 25.76 11.22 -2.39
N SER A 359 26.28 10.34 -1.53
CA SER A 359 25.80 10.18 -0.17
C SER A 359 25.97 11.47 0.65
N SER A 360 25.28 11.54 1.79
CA SER A 360 25.44 12.59 2.80
C SER A 360 26.87 12.70 3.36
N SER A 361 27.63 11.60 3.38
CA SER A 361 29.05 11.57 3.77
C SER A 361 30.00 12.04 2.67
N GLY A 362 29.47 12.39 1.49
CA GLY A 362 30.23 12.94 0.37
C GLY A 362 30.85 11.89 -0.56
N ARG A 363 30.52 10.61 -0.41
CA ARG A 363 30.97 9.52 -1.29
C ARG A 363 29.96 9.27 -2.41
N TYR A 364 30.43 8.88 -3.59
CA TYR A 364 29.58 8.51 -4.70
C TYR A 364 29.32 6.99 -4.73
N LEU A 365 28.12 6.63 -5.16
CA LEU A 365 27.83 5.28 -5.62
C LEU A 365 28.72 4.97 -6.82
N THR A 366 29.33 3.79 -6.82
CA THR A 366 30.28 3.34 -7.85
C THR A 366 30.17 1.85 -8.08
N VAL A 367 30.34 1.43 -9.33
CA VAL A 367 30.61 0.04 -9.68
C VAL A 367 31.95 0.00 -10.39
N ALA A 368 32.95 -0.60 -9.76
CA ALA A 368 34.25 -0.76 -10.39
C ALA A 368 34.11 -1.57 -11.68
N SER A 369 34.82 -1.18 -12.73
CA SER A 369 34.77 -1.83 -14.05
C SER A 369 35.52 -3.18 -14.13
N TYR A 370 36.14 -3.61 -13.03
CA TYR A 370 36.90 -4.87 -12.92
C TYR A 370 36.54 -5.59 -11.61
N GLY A 371 36.46 -6.92 -11.64
CA GLY A 371 36.13 -7.75 -10.47
C GLY A 371 34.63 -8.10 -10.37
N MET A 372 34.12 -8.23 -9.13
CA MET A 372 32.76 -8.74 -8.82
C MET A 372 31.60 -7.81 -9.20
N LEU A 373 31.88 -6.61 -9.73
CA LEU A 373 30.89 -5.60 -10.15
C LEU A 373 29.89 -5.19 -9.06
N ASP A 374 30.28 -5.28 -7.78
CA ASP A 374 29.44 -4.81 -6.66
C ASP A 374 29.22 -3.30 -6.71
N LEU A 375 27.99 -2.88 -6.41
CA LEU A 375 27.66 -1.50 -6.11
C LEU A 375 28.25 -1.14 -4.74
N LYS A 376 29.13 -0.14 -4.73
CA LYS A 376 29.80 0.36 -3.53
C LYS A 376 29.52 1.85 -3.36
N CYS A 377 29.71 2.34 -2.15
CA CYS A 377 29.59 3.76 -1.84
C CYS A 377 30.93 4.33 -1.39
N SER A 378 31.93 4.35 -2.27
CA SER A 378 33.34 4.58 -1.87
C SER A 378 34.06 5.66 -2.65
N ALA A 379 33.55 6.08 -3.81
CA ALA A 379 34.26 7.02 -4.68
C ALA A 379 34.21 8.46 -4.15
N TYR A 380 35.28 9.23 -4.32
CA TYR A 380 35.34 10.64 -3.90
C TYR A 380 34.85 11.62 -4.98
N PHE A 381 34.85 11.19 -6.25
CA PHE A 381 34.52 12.02 -7.41
C PHE A 381 33.64 11.23 -8.38
N ALA A 382 32.78 11.92 -9.13
CA ALA A 382 31.95 11.30 -10.16
C ALA A 382 32.73 11.14 -11.48
N GLY A 383 33.49 10.04 -11.58
CA GLY A 383 34.24 9.64 -12.77
C GLY A 383 33.38 8.85 -13.76
N THR A 384 33.95 7.78 -14.31
CA THR A 384 33.26 6.92 -15.27
C THR A 384 32.41 5.85 -14.56
N THR A 385 32.95 5.24 -13.51
CA THR A 385 32.35 4.12 -12.75
C THR A 385 31.24 4.54 -11.79
N GLU A 386 31.14 5.84 -11.49
CA GLU A 386 30.12 6.45 -10.64
C GLU A 386 28.92 7.00 -11.42
N LYS A 387 28.99 6.94 -12.76
CA LYS A 387 27.97 7.45 -13.65
C LYS A 387 27.14 6.31 -14.20
N PHE A 388 25.87 6.31 -13.82
CA PHE A 388 24.88 5.34 -14.26
C PHE A 388 24.05 5.93 -15.39
N THR A 389 23.59 5.10 -16.32
CA THR A 389 22.64 5.53 -17.36
C THR A 389 21.25 5.07 -16.94
N PRO A 390 20.35 5.99 -16.54
CA PRO A 390 18.98 5.62 -16.19
C PRO A 390 18.17 5.30 -17.45
N PHE A 391 17.41 4.24 -17.38
CA PHE A 391 16.41 3.81 -18.35
C PHE A 391 15.06 3.85 -17.65
N ALA A 392 14.30 4.91 -17.91
CA ALA A 392 12.94 5.04 -17.41
C ALA A 392 11.98 4.40 -18.42
N ASN A 393 10.97 3.69 -17.91
CA ASN A 393 9.88 3.18 -18.75
C ASN A 393 9.12 4.39 -19.35
N LYS A 394 9.14 4.49 -20.68
CA LYS A 394 8.57 5.59 -21.46
C LYS A 394 7.10 5.36 -21.79
N ALA A 395 6.59 4.14 -21.57
CA ALA A 395 5.21 3.78 -21.89
C ALA A 395 4.18 4.64 -21.14
N ARG A 396 4.44 4.97 -19.88
CA ARG A 396 3.58 5.82 -19.02
C ARG A 396 3.36 7.23 -19.55
N ALA A 397 4.27 7.74 -20.37
CA ALA A 397 4.17 9.08 -20.98
C ALA A 397 3.52 9.05 -22.36
N SER A 398 3.08 7.88 -22.83
CA SER A 398 2.47 7.72 -24.14
C SER A 398 0.96 7.90 -24.09
N THR A 399 0.38 8.30 -25.23
CA THR A 399 -1.04 8.09 -25.50
C THR A 399 -1.24 6.65 -25.96
N VAL A 400 -2.12 5.93 -25.27
CA VAL A 400 -2.43 4.53 -25.59
C VAL A 400 -3.65 4.47 -26.51
N THR A 401 -3.55 3.66 -27.55
CA THR A 401 -4.67 3.29 -28.43
C THR A 401 -4.63 1.79 -28.65
N VAL A 402 -5.80 1.16 -28.75
CA VAL A 402 -5.94 -0.29 -28.91
C VAL A 402 -6.94 -0.59 -30.02
N SER A 403 -6.90 -1.82 -30.55
CA SER A 403 -7.87 -2.30 -31.53
C SER A 403 -9.27 -2.43 -30.92
N SER A 404 -9.34 -3.00 -29.71
CA SER A 404 -10.52 -3.08 -28.86
C SER A 404 -10.10 -3.16 -27.40
N GLU A 405 -11.05 -2.88 -26.51
CA GLU A 405 -10.88 -3.02 -25.06
C GLU A 405 -12.21 -3.43 -24.42
N ASN A 406 -12.15 -4.08 -23.25
CA ASN A 406 -13.35 -4.51 -22.52
C ASN A 406 -13.77 -3.45 -21.47
N PRO A 407 -14.74 -2.56 -21.79
CA PRO A 407 -15.19 -1.54 -20.85
C PRO A 407 -16.07 -2.09 -19.73
N ALA A 408 -16.69 -3.26 -19.90
CA ALA A 408 -17.61 -3.84 -18.92
C ALA A 408 -16.88 -4.21 -17.62
N THR A 409 -15.61 -4.59 -17.74
CA THR A 409 -14.72 -4.96 -16.63
C THR A 409 -13.61 -3.93 -16.38
N GLY A 410 -13.57 -2.83 -17.14
CA GLY A 410 -12.57 -1.77 -16.99
C GLY A 410 -11.16 -2.14 -17.44
N GLN A 411 -11.01 -3.16 -18.28
CA GLN A 411 -9.74 -3.70 -18.78
C GLN A 411 -9.27 -2.95 -20.03
N LEU A 412 -9.04 -1.65 -19.82
CA LEU A 412 -8.76 -0.68 -20.87
C LEU A 412 -7.30 -0.71 -21.30
N GLY A 413 -7.00 -0.22 -22.51
CA GLY A 413 -5.63 -0.17 -23.05
C GLY A 413 -4.64 0.54 -22.13
N ILE A 414 -5.08 1.60 -21.44
CA ILE A 414 -4.24 2.38 -20.51
C ILE A 414 -3.70 1.55 -19.34
N LYS A 415 -4.32 0.41 -19.03
CA LYS A 415 -3.90 -0.48 -17.95
C LYS A 415 -2.59 -1.18 -18.26
N ALA A 416 -2.31 -1.48 -19.53
CA ALA A 416 -1.04 -2.09 -19.93
C ALA A 416 0.18 -1.16 -19.80
N VAL A 417 0.03 0.08 -19.33
CA VAL A 417 1.16 1.00 -19.11
C VAL A 417 1.10 1.67 -17.75
N ASP A 418 0.30 1.16 -16.83
CA ASP A 418 0.14 1.75 -15.51
C ASP A 418 1.23 1.30 -14.53
N GLY A 419 2.15 0.45 -15.00
CA GLY A 419 3.31 -0.16 -14.34
C GLY A 419 2.95 -1.21 -13.32
N TRP A 420 1.87 -1.96 -13.57
CA TRP A 420 1.40 -3.07 -12.75
C TRP A 420 1.14 -4.29 -13.65
N ALA A 421 2.11 -5.20 -13.76
CA ALA A 421 2.00 -6.43 -14.55
C ALA A 421 1.16 -7.56 -13.89
N THR A 422 0.12 -7.21 -13.13
CA THR A 422 -0.55 -8.15 -12.22
C THR A 422 -1.69 -8.94 -12.84
N GLY A 423 -2.47 -8.33 -13.75
CA GLY A 423 -3.56 -8.94 -14.54
C GLY A 423 -4.50 -9.94 -13.85
N TYR A 424 -5.34 -10.65 -14.62
CA TYR A 424 -6.15 -11.76 -14.09
C TYR A 424 -5.25 -13.00 -13.88
N PRO A 425 -5.38 -13.77 -12.77
CA PRO A 425 -6.44 -13.72 -11.76
C PRO A 425 -6.17 -12.78 -10.57
N GLY A 426 -5.01 -12.13 -10.50
CA GLY A 426 -4.62 -11.26 -9.38
C GLY A 426 -5.48 -9.99 -9.28
N ASP A 427 -5.31 -9.08 -10.24
CA ASP A 427 -6.16 -7.90 -10.43
C ASP A 427 -6.45 -7.72 -11.93
N TYR A 428 -7.62 -8.21 -12.34
CA TYR A 428 -8.05 -8.10 -13.73
C TYR A 428 -8.23 -6.64 -14.18
N SER A 429 -8.36 -5.67 -13.26
CA SER A 429 -8.49 -4.24 -13.61
C SER A 429 -7.15 -3.56 -13.97
N ARG A 430 -6.04 -4.32 -13.90
CA ARG A 430 -4.65 -3.94 -14.21
C ARG A 430 -4.11 -4.65 -15.44
N GLU A 431 -5.00 -5.04 -16.35
CA GLU A 431 -4.61 -5.55 -17.66
C GLU A 431 -5.46 -4.88 -18.72
N TRP A 432 -4.88 -4.70 -19.89
CA TRP A 432 -5.66 -4.51 -21.09
C TRP A 432 -6.15 -5.89 -21.55
N THR A 433 -7.44 -6.01 -21.84
CA THR A 433 -7.98 -7.17 -22.55
C THR A 433 -8.78 -6.70 -23.74
N THR A 434 -8.74 -7.48 -24.82
CA THR A 434 -9.56 -7.19 -26.00
C THR A 434 -11.04 -7.41 -25.71
N ASN A 435 -11.91 -6.81 -26.53
CA ASN A 435 -13.33 -7.13 -26.51
C ASN A 435 -13.64 -8.36 -27.38
N GLY A 436 -13.02 -9.50 -27.04
CA GLY A 436 -13.16 -10.75 -27.78
C GLY A 436 -12.35 -10.85 -29.07
N GLU A 437 -11.57 -9.82 -29.44
CA GLU A 437 -10.59 -9.93 -30.54
C GLU A 437 -9.43 -10.86 -30.15
N ASN A 438 -8.90 -11.60 -31.12
CA ASN A 438 -7.78 -12.54 -30.93
C ASN A 438 -6.63 -12.16 -31.89
N VAL A 439 -6.20 -13.05 -32.80
CA VAL A 439 -5.18 -12.75 -33.82
C VAL A 439 -5.56 -11.47 -34.59
N GLY A 440 -4.59 -10.55 -34.73
CA GLY A 440 -4.77 -9.24 -35.36
C GLY A 440 -5.04 -8.10 -34.38
N ALA A 441 -5.40 -8.40 -33.12
CA ALA A 441 -5.53 -7.39 -32.08
C ALA A 441 -4.21 -6.64 -31.86
N TRP A 442 -4.30 -5.36 -31.48
CA TRP A 442 -3.12 -4.52 -31.32
C TRP A 442 -3.27 -3.47 -30.22
N ILE A 443 -2.12 -3.09 -29.65
CA ILE A 443 -1.93 -1.96 -28.74
C ILE A 443 -0.80 -1.08 -29.27
N GLN A 444 -1.03 0.23 -29.29
CA GLN A 444 -0.06 1.22 -29.76
C GLN A 444 0.17 2.30 -28.71
N LEU A 445 1.44 2.54 -28.43
CA LEU A 445 1.94 3.60 -27.58
C LEU A 445 2.50 4.71 -28.46
N LYS A 446 1.96 5.93 -28.33
CA LYS A 446 2.37 7.10 -29.11
C LYS A 446 2.91 8.20 -28.21
N TRP A 447 4.08 8.73 -28.52
CA TRP A 447 4.67 9.87 -27.82
C TRP A 447 4.44 11.17 -28.59
N SER A 448 4.38 12.29 -27.85
CA SER A 448 4.26 13.63 -28.44
C SER A 448 5.54 14.08 -29.17
N VAL A 449 6.68 13.48 -28.83
CA VAL A 449 8.00 13.76 -29.44
C VAL A 449 8.68 12.44 -29.78
N ALA A 450 9.49 12.44 -30.84
CA ALA A 450 10.33 11.30 -31.19
C ALA A 450 11.17 10.87 -29.98
N THR A 451 11.05 9.60 -29.63
CA THR A 451 11.56 9.00 -28.41
C THR A 451 12.57 7.92 -28.75
N ALA A 452 13.78 8.05 -28.22
CA ALA A 452 14.81 7.03 -28.36
C ALA A 452 14.39 5.76 -27.61
N VAL A 453 14.37 4.60 -28.24
CA VAL A 453 13.99 3.31 -27.64
C VAL A 453 14.93 2.22 -28.12
N LYS A 454 15.24 1.24 -27.27
CA LYS A 454 16.13 0.11 -27.60
C LYS A 454 15.65 -1.23 -27.04
N GLN A 455 14.63 -1.20 -26.17
CA GLN A 455 14.08 -2.39 -25.55
C GLN A 455 12.58 -2.22 -25.33
N VAL A 456 11.86 -3.31 -25.53
CA VAL A 456 10.45 -3.47 -25.14
C VAL A 456 10.37 -4.65 -24.19
N ILE A 457 9.55 -4.54 -23.14
CA ILE A 457 9.20 -5.65 -22.27
C ILE A 457 7.69 -5.83 -22.32
N LEU A 458 7.27 -7.05 -22.61
CA LEU A 458 5.86 -7.42 -22.71
C LEU A 458 5.54 -8.46 -21.64
N TYR A 459 4.41 -8.28 -21.00
CA TYR A 459 3.88 -9.18 -19.99
C TYR A 459 2.52 -9.67 -20.49
N ASP A 460 2.40 -10.99 -20.64
CA ASP A 460 1.12 -11.61 -20.97
C ASP A 460 0.11 -11.40 -19.84
N ARG A 461 -1.15 -11.78 -20.08
CA ARG A 461 -2.10 -11.98 -18.99
C ARG A 461 -1.59 -13.13 -18.11
N PRO A 462 -1.49 -12.96 -16.79
CA PRO A 462 -0.93 -13.97 -15.88
C PRO A 462 -1.93 -15.08 -15.54
N ASN A 463 -2.55 -15.67 -16.56
CA ASN A 463 -3.45 -16.80 -16.40
C ASN A 463 -3.15 -17.88 -17.44
N LEU A 464 -3.33 -19.15 -17.07
CA LEU A 464 -2.90 -20.27 -17.91
C LEU A 464 -3.85 -20.59 -19.08
N ASN A 465 -4.99 -19.91 -19.19
CA ASN A 465 -5.99 -20.19 -20.23
C ASN A 465 -5.79 -19.33 -21.48
N ASP A 466 -5.25 -18.13 -21.30
CA ASP A 466 -5.10 -17.13 -22.33
C ASP A 466 -3.60 -16.85 -22.55
N GLN A 467 -3.13 -16.97 -23.78
CA GLN A 467 -1.71 -16.77 -24.07
C GLN A 467 -1.49 -16.16 -25.45
N ILE A 468 -0.64 -15.14 -25.50
CA ILE A 468 -0.08 -14.63 -26.75
C ILE A 468 1.13 -15.49 -27.12
N LEU A 469 0.98 -16.25 -28.21
CA LEU A 469 1.98 -17.20 -28.71
C LEU A 469 2.97 -16.55 -29.69
N GLY A 470 2.66 -15.37 -30.18
CA GLY A 470 3.56 -14.57 -31.01
C GLY A 470 2.93 -13.28 -31.49
N GLY A 471 3.78 -12.33 -31.87
CA GLY A 471 3.36 -11.05 -32.39
C GLY A 471 4.48 -10.29 -33.07
N THR A 472 4.17 -9.07 -33.50
CA THR A 472 5.11 -8.18 -34.17
C THR A 472 5.07 -6.80 -33.51
N LEU A 473 6.24 -6.29 -33.12
CA LEU A 473 6.44 -4.88 -32.81
C LEU A 473 6.67 -4.11 -34.12
N LEU A 474 5.84 -3.11 -34.37
CA LEU A 474 5.91 -2.19 -35.50
C LEU A 474 6.34 -0.82 -34.98
N PHE A 475 7.20 -0.13 -35.71
CA PHE A 475 7.74 1.16 -35.30
C PHE A 475 7.45 2.25 -36.32
N SER A 476 7.40 3.51 -35.85
CA SER A 476 7.14 4.66 -36.74
C SER A 476 8.19 4.90 -37.81
N ASP A 477 9.38 4.31 -37.68
CA ASP A 477 10.45 4.36 -38.68
C ASP A 477 10.24 3.34 -39.83
N GLY A 478 9.13 2.58 -39.81
CA GLY A 478 8.80 1.55 -40.79
C GLY A 478 9.43 0.19 -40.50
N SER A 479 10.28 0.08 -39.47
CA SER A 479 10.87 -1.20 -39.08
C SER A 479 9.91 -2.05 -38.25
N SER A 480 10.20 -3.35 -38.18
CA SER A 480 9.44 -4.31 -37.38
C SER A 480 10.34 -5.36 -36.73
N ILE A 481 9.91 -5.87 -35.58
CA ILE A 481 10.60 -6.92 -34.83
C ILE A 481 9.59 -8.03 -34.50
N GLN A 482 9.95 -9.28 -34.79
CA GLN A 482 9.18 -10.45 -34.40
C GLN A 482 9.33 -10.71 -32.89
N VAL A 483 8.21 -11.05 -32.26
CA VAL A 483 8.11 -11.40 -30.85
C VAL A 483 7.59 -12.83 -30.75
N GLY A 484 8.30 -13.68 -29.99
CA GLY A 484 7.87 -15.05 -29.73
C GLY A 484 6.73 -15.13 -28.72
N ALA A 485 6.46 -16.34 -28.22
CA ALA A 485 5.47 -16.55 -27.19
C ALA A 485 5.82 -15.76 -25.93
N LEU A 486 4.83 -15.05 -25.38
CA LEU A 486 4.96 -14.44 -24.06
C LEU A 486 4.86 -15.54 -23.00
N PRO A 487 5.62 -15.45 -21.89
CA PRO A 487 5.49 -16.39 -20.78
C PRO A 487 4.07 -16.43 -20.23
N ASN A 488 3.48 -17.62 -20.21
CA ASN A 488 2.07 -17.84 -19.82
C ASN A 488 1.77 -17.58 -18.33
N ASP A 489 2.81 -17.43 -17.52
CA ASP A 489 2.71 -17.05 -16.11
C ASP A 489 2.71 -15.51 -15.92
N GLY A 490 2.73 -14.75 -17.02
CA GLY A 490 2.84 -13.29 -17.03
C GLY A 490 4.23 -12.77 -16.67
N SER A 491 5.25 -13.63 -16.58
CA SER A 491 6.63 -13.17 -16.41
C SER A 491 7.12 -12.39 -17.65
N PRO A 492 8.09 -11.47 -17.51
CA PRO A 492 8.47 -10.56 -18.59
C PRO A 492 9.15 -11.26 -19.77
N LEU A 493 8.75 -10.91 -20.99
CA LEU A 493 9.56 -11.14 -22.19
C LEU A 493 10.29 -9.87 -22.60
N SER A 494 11.62 -9.89 -22.56
CA SER A 494 12.46 -8.80 -23.05
C SER A 494 12.79 -8.94 -24.53
N VAL A 495 12.46 -7.91 -25.32
CA VAL A 495 12.80 -7.78 -26.74
C VAL A 495 13.81 -6.64 -26.90
N ASN A 496 15.06 -6.99 -27.15
CA ASN A 496 16.17 -6.04 -27.33
C ASN A 496 16.44 -5.77 -28.80
N PHE A 497 16.82 -4.54 -29.13
CA PHE A 497 17.17 -4.13 -30.49
C PHE A 497 18.11 -2.94 -30.54
N SER A 498 18.71 -2.68 -31.70
CA SER A 498 19.50 -1.48 -31.93
C SER A 498 18.67 -0.24 -31.71
N ALA A 499 19.20 0.75 -30.97
CA ALA A 499 18.45 1.95 -30.59
C ALA A 499 17.81 2.64 -31.82
N LYS A 500 16.53 2.96 -31.69
CA LYS A 500 15.68 3.64 -32.68
C LYS A 500 15.19 4.95 -32.09
N ASN A 501 14.85 5.92 -32.93
CA ASN A 501 14.17 7.14 -32.48
C ASN A 501 12.78 7.19 -33.13
N VAL A 502 11.73 6.88 -32.37
CA VAL A 502 10.38 6.60 -32.89
C VAL A 502 9.32 7.46 -32.21
N SER A 503 8.26 7.79 -32.93
CA SER A 503 7.11 8.51 -32.38
C SER A 503 6.00 7.58 -31.90
N TRP A 504 6.02 6.30 -32.31
CA TRP A 504 5.12 5.27 -31.81
C TRP A 504 5.74 3.88 -31.95
N VAL A 505 5.29 2.98 -31.09
CA VAL A 505 5.47 1.52 -31.20
C VAL A 505 4.09 0.86 -31.09
N LYS A 506 3.83 -0.12 -31.94
CA LYS A 506 2.61 -0.94 -31.93
C LYS A 506 2.97 -2.39 -31.76
N PHE A 507 2.38 -3.06 -30.79
CA PHE A 507 2.41 -4.51 -30.71
C PHE A 507 1.15 -5.06 -31.36
N ARG A 508 1.30 -5.91 -32.38
CA ARG A 508 0.21 -6.65 -33.03
C ARG A 508 0.36 -8.14 -32.70
N VAL A 509 -0.72 -8.76 -32.29
CA VAL A 509 -0.79 -10.19 -31.98
C VAL A 509 -0.92 -10.98 -33.28
N ASP A 510 0.00 -11.90 -33.53
CA ASP A 510 0.02 -12.73 -34.75
C ASP A 510 -0.43 -14.18 -34.48
N GLN A 511 -0.25 -14.67 -33.25
CA GLN A 511 -0.71 -15.99 -32.80
C GLN A 511 -1.11 -15.95 -31.32
N ALA A 512 -2.23 -16.57 -30.96
CA ALA A 512 -2.69 -16.63 -29.57
C ALA A 512 -3.70 -17.76 -29.31
N SER A 513 -3.94 -18.03 -28.03
CA SER A 513 -5.02 -18.87 -27.51
C SER A 513 -5.84 -18.07 -26.50
N GLY A 514 -7.16 -18.27 -26.47
CA GLY A 514 -8.05 -17.64 -25.49
C GLY A 514 -8.34 -16.15 -25.74
N TRP A 515 -8.56 -15.39 -24.67
CA TRP A 515 -8.86 -13.97 -24.67
C TRP A 515 -7.59 -13.17 -24.40
N ILE A 516 -7.07 -12.52 -25.43
CA ILE A 516 -5.73 -11.94 -25.36
C ILE A 516 -5.72 -10.58 -24.66
N GLY A 517 -4.56 -10.22 -24.15
CA GLY A 517 -4.34 -8.93 -23.51
C GLY A 517 -2.89 -8.80 -23.07
N LEU A 518 -2.58 -7.68 -22.42
CA LEU A 518 -1.29 -7.49 -21.77
C LEU A 518 -1.54 -7.00 -20.35
N SER A 519 -0.82 -7.57 -19.40
CA SER A 519 -0.77 -7.01 -18.04
C SER A 519 0.15 -5.78 -17.99
N GLU A 520 1.23 -5.75 -18.79
CA GLU A 520 2.10 -4.58 -18.90
C GLU A 520 2.86 -4.56 -20.23
N PHE A 521 3.15 -3.35 -20.72
CA PHE A 521 3.92 -3.03 -21.91
C PHE A 521 4.88 -1.89 -21.57
N GLU A 522 6.14 -2.25 -21.37
CA GLU A 522 7.21 -1.30 -21.06
C GLU A 522 8.08 -0.99 -22.28
N VAL A 523 8.57 0.25 -22.36
CA VAL A 523 9.46 0.69 -23.45
C VAL A 523 10.60 1.53 -22.88
N PHE A 524 11.85 1.22 -23.24
CA PHE A 524 13.05 1.87 -22.70
C PHE A 524 13.95 2.48 -23.77
#